data_AF-A0A5B6ZZV8-F1
#
_entry.id   AF-A0A5B6ZZV8-F1
#
_cell.length_a   1.000
_cell.length_b   1.000
_cell.length_c   1.000
_cell.angle_alpha   90.00
_cell.angle_beta   90.00
_cell.angle_gamma   90.00
#
_symmetry.space_group_name_H-M   'P 1'
#
loop_
_entity.id
_entity.type
_entity.pdbx_description
1 polymer ?
#
loop_
_entity_poly.entity_id
_entity_poly.type
_entity_poly.pdbx_seq_one_letter_code
_entity_poly.pdbx_strand_id
1 'polypeptide(L)'
;DGDSANGLVAIELDTFKQDFDPDANHIGLNINSVRSNMTVSLTPHGIEIAPEATRFYNVWIQYDGVGKVIEVYMAEQADKEGPTPPRPTSPVLRSHLELRGVVNQYSYFGFSASTGNSIQLNCVLRWNLTVEYYSEEKHPWLEIGLGAGVPAVVVLLMGAAGLGYYLRKKQLARNDTSILGALKSLPGTPREFQFKDLKKATNNFDDEKNKLGQGGFGVVYRGSFPNENLEV
;
A
#
# COMPACT_ATOMS: atom_id res chain seq x y z
N ASP A 1 -7.97 -33.72 -1.12
CA ASP A 1 -8.96 -33.10 -0.21
C ASP A 1 -9.27 -31.65 -0.58
N GLY A 2 -8.47 -31.00 -1.45
CA GLY A 2 -8.71 -29.63 -1.87
C GLY A 2 -8.18 -28.59 -0.90
N ASP A 3 -7.42 -28.99 0.12
CA ASP A 3 -6.87 -28.06 1.10
C ASP A 3 -5.84 -27.13 0.47
N SER A 4 -6.05 -25.83 0.58
CA SER A 4 -5.11 -24.80 0.14
C SER A 4 -3.71 -24.91 0.75
N ALA A 5 -3.58 -25.52 1.93
CA ALA A 5 -2.30 -25.75 2.58
C ALA A 5 -1.41 -26.78 1.86
N ASN A 6 -1.98 -27.59 0.96
CA ASN A 6 -1.23 -28.59 0.18
C ASN A 6 -0.20 -27.93 -0.75
N GLY A 7 -0.53 -26.77 -1.31
CA GLY A 7 0.34 -26.02 -2.21
C GLY A 7 0.75 -26.79 -3.47
N LEU A 8 -0.21 -27.47 -4.11
CA LEU A 8 0.03 -28.36 -5.24
C LEU A 8 -0.72 -27.91 -6.49
N VAL A 9 -0.01 -27.88 -7.62
CA VAL A 9 -0.58 -27.83 -8.96
C VAL A 9 -0.03 -29.00 -9.76
N ALA A 10 -0.89 -29.73 -10.47
CA ALA A 10 -0.47 -30.79 -11.38
C ALA A 10 -1.24 -30.72 -12.70
N ILE A 11 -0.58 -31.16 -13.77
CA ILE A 11 -1.26 -31.58 -15.00
C ILE A 11 -1.30 -33.10 -14.96
N GLU A 12 -2.50 -33.67 -14.92
CA GLU A 12 -2.68 -35.12 -14.95
C GLU A 12 -2.90 -35.62 -16.37
N LEU A 13 -2.36 -36.80 -16.68
CA LEU A 13 -2.74 -37.61 -17.82
C LEU A 13 -3.42 -38.84 -17.24
N ASP A 14 -4.75 -38.84 -17.20
CA ASP A 14 -5.50 -39.86 -16.50
C ASP A 14 -6.10 -40.88 -17.48
N THR A 15 -5.63 -42.11 -17.28
CA THR A 15 -5.90 -43.31 -18.08
C THR A 15 -7.01 -44.17 -17.49
N PHE A 16 -7.58 -43.78 -16.35
CA PHE A 16 -8.60 -44.55 -15.66
C PHE A 16 -9.75 -43.64 -15.23
N LYS A 17 -10.98 -44.09 -15.44
CA LYS A 17 -12.15 -43.28 -15.15
C LYS A 17 -12.66 -43.52 -13.73
N GLN A 18 -12.62 -42.49 -12.88
CA GLN A 18 -13.44 -42.39 -11.67
C GLN A 18 -14.77 -41.68 -11.93
N ASP A 19 -15.66 -41.65 -10.93
CA ASP A 19 -16.99 -41.02 -11.03
C ASP A 19 -16.97 -39.53 -11.37
N PHE A 20 -15.84 -38.86 -11.14
CA PHE A 20 -15.66 -37.43 -11.41
C PHE A 20 -14.91 -37.13 -12.70
N ASP A 21 -14.49 -38.16 -13.42
CA ASP A 21 -13.71 -38.03 -14.65
C ASP A 21 -14.63 -38.09 -15.87
N PRO A 22 -14.31 -37.34 -16.94
CA PRO A 22 -15.11 -37.34 -18.16
C PRO A 22 -15.06 -38.71 -18.87
N ASP A 23 -13.88 -39.31 -18.94
CA ASP A 23 -13.59 -40.60 -19.57
C ASP A 23 -12.27 -41.18 -19.03
N ALA A 24 -11.79 -42.28 -19.61
CA ALA A 24 -10.53 -42.93 -19.25
C ALA A 24 -9.35 -42.50 -20.14
N ASN A 25 -9.45 -41.35 -20.81
CA ASN A 25 -8.46 -40.85 -21.78
C ASN A 25 -8.50 -39.32 -21.79
N HIS A 26 -8.13 -38.70 -20.67
CA HIS A 26 -8.22 -37.25 -20.51
C HIS A 26 -6.97 -36.63 -19.90
N ILE A 27 -6.89 -35.31 -20.06
CA ILE A 27 -5.91 -34.44 -19.40
C ILE A 27 -6.64 -33.50 -18.45
N GLY A 28 -6.03 -33.23 -17.29
CA GLY A 28 -6.62 -32.39 -16.27
C GLY A 28 -5.64 -31.38 -15.66
N LEU A 29 -6.19 -30.30 -15.11
CA LEU A 29 -5.47 -29.35 -14.25
C LEU A 29 -5.97 -29.51 -12.81
N ASN A 30 -5.12 -30.05 -11.96
CA ASN A 30 -5.41 -30.31 -10.56
C ASN A 30 -4.83 -29.19 -9.68
N ILE A 31 -5.66 -28.59 -8.84
CA ILE A 31 -5.22 -27.60 -7.84
C ILE A 31 -5.60 -28.13 -6.46
N ASN A 32 -4.61 -28.53 -5.67
CA ASN A 32 -4.76 -29.06 -4.30
C ASN A 32 -5.69 -30.29 -4.14
N SER A 33 -6.19 -30.86 -5.24
CA SER A 33 -7.19 -31.92 -5.27
C SER A 33 -7.01 -32.83 -6.48
N VAL A 34 -7.31 -34.11 -6.34
CA VAL A 34 -7.38 -35.07 -7.48
C VAL A 34 -8.57 -34.76 -8.39
N ARG A 35 -9.61 -34.09 -7.91
CA ARG A 35 -10.68 -33.61 -8.79
C ARG A 35 -10.18 -32.38 -9.52
N SER A 36 -9.90 -32.55 -10.81
CA SER A 36 -9.41 -31.50 -11.68
C SER A 36 -10.33 -30.28 -11.73
N ASN A 37 -9.72 -29.09 -11.69
CA ASN A 37 -10.38 -27.80 -11.89
C ASN A 37 -10.80 -27.58 -13.34
N MET A 38 -10.10 -28.22 -14.28
CA MET A 38 -10.39 -28.23 -15.71
C MET A 38 -10.00 -29.61 -16.25
N THR A 39 -10.87 -30.23 -17.04
CA THR A 39 -10.61 -31.51 -17.72
C THR A 39 -10.92 -31.41 -19.20
N VAL A 40 -10.15 -32.11 -20.02
CA VAL A 40 -10.36 -32.21 -21.47
C VAL A 40 -10.14 -33.65 -21.91
N SER A 41 -11.14 -34.24 -22.59
CA SER A 41 -10.99 -35.53 -23.26
C SER A 41 -9.94 -35.41 -24.38
N LEU A 42 -9.02 -36.36 -24.45
CA LEU A 42 -7.99 -36.41 -25.49
C LEU A 42 -8.49 -37.08 -26.79
N THR A 43 -9.62 -37.80 -26.72
CA THR A 43 -10.20 -38.52 -27.86
C THR A 43 -10.51 -37.62 -29.06
N PRO A 44 -11.14 -36.43 -28.90
CA PRO A 44 -11.37 -35.51 -30.02
C PRO A 44 -10.09 -34.93 -30.65
N HIS A 45 -8.97 -34.99 -29.93
CA HIS A 45 -7.65 -34.59 -30.41
C HIS A 45 -6.90 -35.73 -31.10
N GLY A 46 -7.49 -36.92 -31.21
CA GLY A 46 -6.86 -38.11 -31.79
C GLY A 46 -5.70 -38.65 -30.94
N ILE A 47 -5.68 -38.34 -29.65
CA ILE A 47 -4.64 -38.76 -28.71
C ILE A 47 -5.22 -39.84 -27.81
N GLU A 48 -4.48 -40.93 -27.67
CA GLU A 48 -4.81 -42.07 -26.81
C GLU A 48 -3.62 -42.34 -25.88
N ILE A 49 -3.77 -42.10 -24.58
CA ILE A 49 -2.66 -42.15 -23.61
C ILE A 49 -2.43 -43.53 -22.99
N ALA A 50 -3.39 -44.45 -23.10
CA ALA A 50 -3.24 -45.87 -22.72
C ALA A 50 -3.61 -46.84 -23.87
N PRO A 51 -2.94 -46.75 -25.03
CA PRO A 51 -3.20 -47.61 -26.18
C PRO A 51 -2.68 -49.03 -25.96
N GLU A 52 -3.23 -50.01 -26.67
CA GLU A 52 -2.71 -51.40 -26.67
C GLU A 52 -1.30 -51.49 -27.27
N ALA A 53 -1.02 -50.70 -28.31
CA ALA A 53 0.29 -50.61 -28.95
C ALA A 53 1.09 -49.45 -28.35
N THR A 54 2.39 -49.65 -28.12
CA THR A 54 3.27 -48.60 -27.59
C THR A 54 3.24 -47.36 -28.48
N ARG A 55 2.88 -46.21 -27.88
CA ARG A 55 2.99 -44.88 -28.49
C ARG A 55 3.90 -43.99 -27.67
N PHE A 56 4.52 -43.02 -28.32
CA PHE A 56 5.37 -42.02 -27.67
C PHE A 56 4.75 -40.64 -27.84
N TYR A 57 4.69 -39.87 -26.75
CA TYR A 57 4.12 -38.53 -26.79
C TYR A 57 5.12 -37.50 -26.29
N ASN A 58 5.07 -36.31 -26.88
CA ASN A 58 5.68 -35.11 -26.33
C ASN A 58 4.58 -34.25 -25.71
N VAL A 59 4.86 -33.74 -24.51
CA VAL A 59 3.96 -32.87 -23.76
C VAL A 59 4.71 -31.57 -23.47
N TRP A 60 4.12 -30.45 -23.86
CA TRP A 60 4.65 -29.12 -23.54
C TRP A 60 3.68 -28.43 -22.60
N ILE A 61 4.16 -28.04 -21.43
CA ILE A 61 3.41 -27.25 -20.47
C ILE A 61 4.03 -25.85 -20.46
N GLN A 62 3.24 -24.85 -20.83
CA GLN A 62 3.65 -23.45 -20.78
C GLN A 62 2.78 -22.69 -19.79
N TYR A 63 3.43 -21.87 -18.99
CA TYR A 63 2.78 -20.96 -18.07
C TYR A 63 3.21 -19.53 -18.39
N ASP A 64 2.24 -18.68 -18.75
CA ASP A 64 2.42 -17.24 -18.86
C ASP A 64 2.12 -16.60 -17.51
N GLY A 65 3.16 -16.12 -16.83
CA GLY A 65 3.05 -15.48 -15.52
C GLY A 65 2.39 -14.11 -15.53
N VAL A 66 2.41 -13.39 -16.68
CA VAL A 66 1.76 -12.09 -16.83
C VAL A 66 0.28 -12.28 -17.09
N GLY A 67 -0.05 -13.15 -18.06
CA GLY A 67 -1.43 -13.49 -18.41
C GLY A 67 -2.13 -14.39 -17.37
N LYS A 68 -1.36 -15.05 -16.49
CA LYS A 68 -1.85 -16.06 -15.53
C LYS A 68 -2.58 -17.19 -16.25
N VAL A 69 -1.99 -17.70 -17.33
CA VAL A 69 -2.58 -18.75 -18.17
C VAL A 69 -1.61 -19.92 -18.25
N ILE A 70 -2.15 -21.12 -18.06
CA ILE A 70 -1.45 -22.37 -18.36
C ILE A 70 -2.01 -22.97 -19.65
N GLU A 71 -1.12 -23.42 -20.52
CA GLU A 71 -1.44 -24.10 -21.76
C GLU A 71 -0.64 -25.38 -21.87
N VAL A 72 -1.32 -26.46 -22.24
CA VAL A 72 -0.72 -27.77 -22.46
C VAL A 72 -0.94 -28.18 -23.90
N TYR A 73 0.13 -28.66 -24.52
CA TYR A 73 0.17 -29.13 -25.90
C TYR A 73 0.66 -30.58 -25.91
N MET A 74 0.13 -31.39 -26.82
CA MET A 74 0.53 -32.79 -26.95
C MET A 74 0.65 -33.17 -28.42
N ALA A 75 1.66 -33.98 -28.75
CA ALA A 75 1.83 -34.54 -30.08
C ALA A 75 2.48 -35.93 -30.01
N GLU A 76 2.08 -36.81 -30.91
CA GLU A 76 2.67 -38.14 -31.06
C GLU A 76 4.07 -38.03 -31.71
N GLN A 77 5.01 -38.83 -31.21
CA GLN A 77 6.33 -39.05 -31.75
C GLN A 77 6.39 -40.46 -32.33
N ALA A 78 6.86 -40.59 -33.57
CA ALA A 78 6.84 -41.86 -34.29
C ALA A 78 7.64 -42.96 -33.60
N ASP A 79 8.85 -42.64 -33.13
CA ASP A 79 9.79 -43.62 -32.58
C ASP A 79 10.37 -43.12 -31.25
N LYS A 80 10.69 -44.05 -30.33
CA LYS A 80 11.26 -43.75 -29.00
C LYS A 80 12.43 -42.76 -29.04
N GLU A 81 13.35 -42.97 -29.98
CA GLU A 81 14.58 -42.17 -30.12
C GLU A 81 14.49 -41.12 -31.24
N GLY A 82 13.32 -40.96 -31.86
CA GLY A 82 13.09 -40.01 -32.94
C GLY A 82 13.28 -38.54 -32.53
N PRO A 83 13.28 -37.63 -33.52
CA PRO A 83 13.30 -36.20 -33.25
C PRO A 83 12.00 -35.77 -32.56
N THR A 84 12.10 -34.77 -31.67
CA THR A 84 10.93 -34.13 -31.08
C THR A 84 10.10 -33.48 -32.19
N PRO A 85 8.80 -33.83 -32.34
CA PRO A 85 7.93 -33.21 -33.33
C PRO A 85 7.74 -31.72 -32.99
N PRO A 86 7.39 -30.89 -33.99
CA PRO A 86 7.04 -29.50 -33.71
C PRO A 86 5.84 -29.44 -32.78
N ARG A 87 5.89 -28.51 -31.80
CA ARG A 87 4.76 -28.28 -30.92
C ARG A 87 3.54 -27.82 -31.72
N PRO A 88 2.34 -28.38 -31.49
CA PRO A 88 1.11 -27.92 -32.13
C PRO A 88 0.83 -26.43 -31.91
N THR A 89 0.10 -25.80 -32.83
CA THR A 89 -0.31 -24.39 -32.73
C THR A 89 -1.46 -24.15 -31.76
N SER A 90 -2.23 -25.19 -31.43
CA SER A 90 -3.39 -25.11 -30.55
C SER A 90 -3.17 -26.03 -29.35
N PRO A 91 -3.43 -25.54 -28.12
CA PRO A 91 -3.31 -26.37 -26.92
C PRO A 91 -4.45 -27.39 -26.84
N VAL A 92 -4.16 -28.53 -26.21
CA VAL A 92 -5.19 -29.50 -25.79
C VAL A 92 -5.91 -29.02 -24.53
N LEU A 93 -5.20 -28.32 -23.63
CA LEU A 93 -5.77 -27.73 -22.42
C LEU A 93 -5.29 -26.29 -22.28
N ARG A 94 -6.21 -25.37 -22.05
CA ARG A 94 -5.91 -23.97 -21.70
C ARG A 94 -6.78 -23.58 -20.52
N SER A 95 -6.18 -23.02 -19.47
CA SER A 95 -6.91 -22.56 -18.30
C SER A 95 -6.23 -21.36 -17.64
N HIS A 96 -7.02 -20.55 -16.94
CA HIS A 96 -6.48 -19.51 -16.07
C HIS A 96 -5.95 -20.14 -14.79
N LEU A 97 -4.75 -19.72 -14.37
CA LEU A 97 -4.07 -20.23 -13.19
C LEU A 97 -3.22 -19.11 -12.58
N GLU A 98 -3.48 -18.75 -11.33
CA GLU A 98 -2.65 -17.79 -10.59
C GLU A 98 -1.74 -18.52 -9.60
N LEU A 99 -0.53 -18.89 -10.04
CA LEU A 99 0.39 -19.71 -9.24
C LEU A 99 0.73 -19.09 -7.87
N ARG A 100 0.85 -17.75 -7.80
CA ARG A 100 1.19 -17.03 -6.56
C ARG A 100 0.16 -17.27 -5.43
N GLY A 101 -1.08 -17.55 -5.78
CA GLY A 101 -2.15 -17.83 -4.81
C GLY A 101 -2.23 -19.29 -4.38
N VAL A 102 -1.42 -20.18 -4.99
CA VAL A 102 -1.52 -21.63 -4.79
C VAL A 102 -0.24 -22.21 -4.23
N VAL A 103 0.90 -21.96 -4.89
CA VAL A 103 2.18 -22.57 -4.53
C VAL A 103 3.10 -21.56 -3.84
N ASN A 104 4.09 -22.08 -3.10
CA ASN A 104 5.09 -21.25 -2.44
C ASN A 104 6.04 -20.59 -3.46
N GLN A 105 6.64 -19.46 -3.05
CA GLN A 105 7.66 -18.77 -3.85
C GLN A 105 8.79 -19.70 -4.33
N TYR A 106 9.16 -20.65 -3.50
CA TYR A 106 10.08 -21.74 -3.84
C TYR A 106 9.30 -23.04 -3.84
N SER A 107 9.30 -23.72 -4.99
CA SER A 107 8.58 -24.97 -5.24
C SER A 107 9.44 -25.92 -6.07
N TYR A 108 9.07 -27.19 -6.09
CA TYR A 108 9.77 -28.23 -6.86
C TYR A 108 8.93 -28.66 -8.06
N PHE A 109 9.59 -28.97 -9.16
CA PHE A 109 8.98 -29.64 -10.32
C PHE A 109 9.31 -31.12 -10.28
N GLY A 110 8.38 -31.96 -10.72
CA GLY A 110 8.60 -33.40 -10.77
C GLY A 110 7.49 -34.13 -11.51
N PHE A 111 7.61 -35.44 -11.51
CA PHE A 111 6.64 -36.36 -12.11
C PHE A 111 6.16 -37.31 -11.03
N SER A 112 4.89 -37.70 -11.11
CA SER A 112 4.32 -38.75 -10.29
C SER A 112 3.41 -39.59 -11.16
N ALA A 113 3.35 -40.89 -10.86
CA ALA A 113 2.47 -41.82 -11.54
C ALA A 113 2.12 -42.97 -10.59
N SER A 114 1.00 -43.62 -10.85
CA SER A 114 0.52 -44.75 -10.04
C SER A 114 -0.07 -45.84 -10.93
N THR A 115 -0.28 -46.99 -10.32
CA THR A 115 -1.08 -48.09 -10.86
C THR A 115 -2.05 -48.55 -9.80
N GLY A 116 -3.07 -49.31 -10.20
CA GLY A 116 -4.06 -49.88 -9.31
C GLY A 116 -4.33 -51.33 -9.67
N ASN A 117 -5.61 -51.70 -9.75
CA ASN A 117 -5.99 -53.02 -10.26
C ASN A 117 -5.60 -53.23 -11.73
N SER A 118 -5.59 -52.16 -12.51
CA SER A 118 -5.01 -52.11 -13.84
C SER A 118 -3.57 -51.60 -13.75
N ILE A 119 -2.68 -52.20 -14.55
CA ILE A 119 -1.25 -51.87 -14.58
C ILE A 119 -0.87 -51.19 -15.89
N GLN A 120 0.07 -50.26 -15.82
CA GLN A 120 0.66 -49.59 -16.96
C GLN A 120 2.11 -49.20 -16.68
N LEU A 121 2.91 -49.07 -17.74
CA LEU A 121 4.24 -48.51 -17.66
C LEU A 121 4.17 -46.99 -17.77
N ASN A 122 4.71 -46.29 -16.77
CA ASN A 122 4.78 -44.83 -16.74
C ASN A 122 6.24 -44.41 -16.96
N CYS A 123 6.60 -44.07 -18.19
CA CYS A 123 8.00 -43.80 -18.55
C CYS A 123 8.20 -42.36 -19.02
N VAL A 124 8.96 -41.59 -18.23
CA VAL A 124 9.52 -40.31 -18.68
C VAL A 124 10.84 -40.61 -19.39
N LEU A 125 10.87 -40.46 -20.71
CA LEU A 125 12.06 -40.77 -21.50
C LEU A 125 13.08 -39.63 -21.50
N ARG A 126 12.59 -38.39 -21.59
CA ARG A 126 13.38 -37.17 -21.65
C ARG A 126 12.57 -36.04 -21.03
N TRP A 127 13.24 -35.06 -20.45
CA TRP A 127 12.59 -33.86 -19.94
C TRP A 127 13.51 -32.66 -20.07
N ASN A 128 12.91 -31.47 -20.18
CA ASN A 128 13.59 -30.20 -20.17
C ASN A 128 12.70 -29.19 -19.45
N LEU A 129 13.30 -28.29 -18.68
CA LEU A 129 12.62 -27.24 -17.94
C LEU A 129 13.35 -25.92 -18.18
N THR A 130 12.60 -24.89 -18.52
CA THR A 130 13.08 -23.51 -18.61
C THR A 130 12.22 -22.64 -17.72
N VAL A 131 12.87 -21.87 -16.86
CA VAL A 131 12.22 -20.91 -15.96
C VAL A 131 12.87 -19.56 -16.19
N GLU A 132 12.07 -18.58 -16.60
CA GLU A 132 12.51 -17.20 -16.78
C GLU A 132 12.14 -16.38 -15.54
N TYR A 133 13.13 -15.68 -14.99
CA TYR A 133 12.93 -14.78 -13.86
C TYR A 133 12.91 -13.35 -14.37
N TYR A 134 11.78 -12.66 -14.21
CA TYR A 134 11.72 -11.22 -14.42
C TYR A 134 12.23 -10.53 -13.15
N SER A 135 13.28 -9.73 -13.27
CA SER A 135 13.71 -8.88 -12.16
C SER A 135 12.63 -7.84 -11.89
N GLU A 136 12.09 -7.82 -10.66
CA GLU A 136 11.39 -6.63 -10.18
C GLU A 136 12.41 -5.49 -10.10
N GLU A 137 12.31 -4.51 -11.01
CA GLU A 137 13.00 -3.23 -10.80
C GLU A 137 12.37 -2.54 -9.60
N LYS A 138 12.96 -2.74 -8.42
CA LYS A 138 12.60 -1.94 -7.26
C LYS A 138 13.03 -0.50 -7.53
N HIS A 139 12.11 0.44 -7.39
CA HIS A 139 12.40 1.87 -7.41
C HIS A 139 12.39 2.43 -5.99
N PRO A 140 13.47 2.20 -5.20
CA PRO A 140 13.52 2.60 -3.79
C PRO A 140 13.31 4.12 -3.60
N TRP A 141 13.67 4.93 -4.59
CA TRP A 141 13.46 6.38 -4.55
C TRP A 141 11.98 6.79 -4.56
N LEU A 142 11.09 6.01 -5.22
CA LEU A 142 9.65 6.25 -5.21
C LEU A 142 9.03 5.90 -3.84
N GLU A 143 9.43 4.77 -3.26
CA GLU A 143 8.98 4.36 -1.92
C GLU A 143 9.44 5.35 -0.84
N ILE A 144 10.71 5.77 -0.87
CA ILE A 144 11.25 6.78 0.05
C ILE A 144 10.59 8.14 -0.19
N GLY A 145 10.37 8.52 -1.45
CA GLY A 145 9.71 9.78 -1.81
C GLY A 145 8.28 9.86 -1.27
N LEU A 146 7.50 8.78 -1.40
CA LEU A 146 6.14 8.71 -0.88
C LEU A 146 6.09 8.61 0.65
N GLY A 147 6.97 7.80 1.24
CA GLY A 147 6.98 7.55 2.69
C GLY A 147 7.55 8.71 3.53
N ALA A 148 8.64 9.33 3.08
CA ALA A 148 9.33 10.38 3.83
C ALA A 148 9.11 11.78 3.25
N GLY A 149 8.98 11.91 1.92
CA GLY A 149 8.84 13.20 1.26
C GLY A 149 7.51 13.89 1.54
N VAL A 150 6.39 13.16 1.45
CA VAL A 150 5.05 13.73 1.68
C VAL A 150 4.88 14.27 3.11
N PRO A 151 5.23 13.53 4.18
CA PRO A 151 5.12 14.05 5.54
C PRO A 151 6.02 15.26 5.80
N ALA A 152 7.24 15.28 5.24
CA ALA A 152 8.16 16.40 5.41
C ALA A 152 7.61 17.70 4.80
N VAL A 153 7.00 17.62 3.61
CA VAL A 153 6.36 18.76 2.95
C VAL A 153 5.16 19.26 3.77
N VAL A 154 4.34 18.36 4.32
CA VAL A 154 3.19 18.75 5.16
C VAL A 154 3.65 19.47 6.43
N VAL A 155 4.69 18.96 7.11
CA VAL A 155 5.26 19.60 8.30
C VAL A 155 5.82 20.99 7.97
N LEU A 156 6.52 21.13 6.84
CA LEU A 156 7.03 22.43 6.38
C LEU A 156 5.89 23.43 6.12
N LEU A 157 4.82 23.01 5.45
CA LEU A 157 3.66 23.86 5.18
C LEU A 157 2.95 24.28 6.47
N MET A 158 2.76 23.38 7.42
CA MET A 158 2.19 23.72 8.73
C MET A 158 3.08 24.69 9.51
N GLY A 159 4.40 24.49 9.48
CA GLY A 159 5.37 25.39 10.10
C GLY A 159 5.33 26.79 9.49
N ALA A 160 5.30 26.88 8.15
CA ALA A 160 5.20 28.15 7.43
C ALA A 160 3.87 28.89 7.73
N ALA A 161 2.75 28.16 7.76
CA ALA A 161 1.44 28.72 8.11
C ALA A 161 1.42 29.22 9.56
N GLY A 162 1.96 28.45 10.50
CA GLY A 162 2.08 28.82 11.91
C GLY A 162 2.94 30.06 12.11
N LEU A 163 4.08 30.14 11.41
CA LEU A 163 4.95 31.31 11.43
C LEU A 163 4.26 32.54 10.83
N GLY A 164 3.59 32.39 9.69
CA GLY A 164 2.82 33.46 9.06
C GLY A 164 1.71 34.00 9.96
N TYR A 165 1.00 33.12 10.67
CA TYR A 165 -0.01 33.50 11.66
C TYR A 165 0.59 34.28 12.84
N TYR A 166 1.72 33.80 13.39
CA TYR A 166 2.41 34.48 14.48
C TYR A 166 2.87 35.89 14.10
N LEU A 167 3.49 36.03 12.90
CA LEU A 167 3.96 37.32 12.41
C LEU A 167 2.79 38.30 12.17
N ARG A 168 1.65 37.84 11.62
CA ARG A 168 0.44 38.66 11.49
C ARG A 168 -0.10 39.13 12.83
N LYS A 169 -0.20 38.24 13.83
CA LYS A 169 -0.67 38.59 15.17
C LYS A 169 0.22 39.65 15.83
N LYS A 170 1.54 39.54 15.66
CA LYS A 170 2.51 40.51 16.19
C LYS A 170 2.40 41.88 15.52
N GLN A 171 2.12 41.93 14.22
CA GLN A 171 1.90 43.20 13.52
C GLN A 171 0.61 43.91 13.97
N LEU A 172 -0.50 43.18 14.14
CA LEU A 172 -1.77 43.74 14.62
C LEU A 172 -1.62 44.36 16.02
N ALA A 173 -1.00 43.64 16.96
CA ALA A 173 -0.76 44.15 18.31
C ALA A 173 0.13 45.42 18.32
N ARG A 174 1.06 45.55 17.37
CA ARG A 174 1.91 46.73 17.22
C ARG A 174 1.16 47.93 16.63
N ASN A 175 0.20 47.70 15.73
CA ASN A 175 -0.64 48.77 15.18
C ASN A 175 -1.63 49.30 16.22
N ASP A 176 -2.25 48.44 17.03
CA ASP A 176 -3.18 48.86 18.09
C ASP A 176 -2.51 49.78 19.12
N THR A 177 -1.28 49.44 19.53
CA THR A 177 -0.49 50.25 20.46
C THR A 177 -0.08 51.60 19.88
N SER A 178 0.23 51.65 18.58
CA SER A 178 0.54 52.90 17.88
C SER A 178 -0.68 53.82 17.75
N ILE A 179 -1.87 53.26 17.50
CA ILE A 179 -3.13 54.02 17.41
C ILE A 179 -3.51 54.56 18.79
N LEU A 180 -3.43 53.73 19.84
CA LEU A 180 -3.69 54.16 21.21
C LEU A 180 -2.71 55.26 21.66
N GLY A 181 -1.43 55.15 21.29
CA GLY A 181 -0.42 56.18 21.55
C GLY A 181 -0.73 57.50 20.85
N ALA A 182 -1.22 57.46 19.60
CA ALA A 182 -1.61 58.65 18.84
C ALA A 182 -2.92 59.30 19.33
N LEU A 183 -3.85 58.52 19.90
CA LEU A 183 -5.07 59.05 20.52
C LEU A 183 -4.79 59.73 21.87
N LYS A 184 -3.77 59.27 22.61
CA LYS A 184 -3.37 59.83 23.90
C LYS A 184 -2.67 61.20 23.81
N SER A 185 -2.26 61.64 22.62
CA SER A 185 -1.59 62.93 22.40
C SER A 185 -2.51 64.04 21.89
N LEU A 186 -3.83 63.81 21.83
CA LEU A 186 -4.81 64.82 21.40
C LEU A 186 -5.01 65.91 22.47
N PRO A 187 -5.15 67.19 22.08
CA PRO A 187 -5.43 68.26 23.04
C PRO A 187 -6.78 68.02 23.74
N GLY A 188 -6.79 67.95 25.08
CA GLY A 188 -7.99 67.76 25.90
C GLY A 188 -8.19 66.36 26.48
N THR A 189 -7.32 65.38 26.18
CA THR A 189 -7.37 64.06 26.85
C THR A 189 -6.68 64.06 28.22
N PRO A 190 -7.22 63.35 29.23
CA PRO A 190 -6.58 63.25 30.55
C PRO A 190 -5.15 62.69 30.47
N ARG A 191 -4.21 63.32 31.18
CA ARG A 191 -2.83 62.83 31.30
C ARG A 191 -2.82 61.64 32.26
N GLU A 192 -2.47 60.46 31.76
CA GLU A 192 -2.23 59.28 32.61
C GLU A 192 -0.88 59.42 33.31
N PHE A 193 -0.86 59.13 34.61
CA PHE A 193 0.35 59.05 35.40
C PHE A 193 0.53 57.62 35.90
N GLN A 194 1.78 57.15 36.02
CA GLN A 194 2.01 55.87 36.66
C GLN A 194 1.56 55.95 38.13
N PHE A 195 0.99 54.86 38.63
CA PHE A 195 0.51 54.78 40.02
C PHE A 195 1.60 55.17 41.03
N LYS A 196 2.86 54.81 40.78
CA LYS A 196 4.00 55.16 41.64
C LYS A 196 4.18 56.68 41.76
N ASP A 197 4.00 57.39 40.66
CA ASP A 197 4.15 58.85 40.60
C ASP A 197 2.97 59.53 41.27
N LEU A 198 1.74 59.04 41.04
CA LEU A 198 0.53 59.50 41.74
C LEU A 198 0.64 59.28 43.25
N LYS A 199 1.07 58.09 43.68
CA LYS A 199 1.30 57.74 45.08
C LYS A 199 2.32 58.67 45.72
N LYS A 200 3.38 59.07 45.00
CA LYS A 200 4.36 60.03 45.50
C LYS A 200 3.80 61.46 45.56
N ALA A 201 3.12 61.90 44.50
CA ALA A 201 2.59 63.25 44.38
C ALA A 201 1.46 63.54 45.38
N THR A 202 0.68 62.53 45.75
CA THR A 202 -0.43 62.63 46.70
C THR A 202 -0.03 62.34 48.15
N ASN A 203 1.26 62.14 48.44
CA ASN A 203 1.77 61.69 49.73
C ASN A 203 1.08 60.40 50.22
N ASN A 204 1.10 59.36 49.38
CA ASN A 204 0.46 58.07 49.61
C ASN A 204 -1.07 58.16 49.79
N PHE A 205 -1.73 59.04 49.02
CA PHE A 205 -3.17 59.28 49.10
C PHE A 205 -3.62 59.72 50.50
N ASP A 206 -2.96 60.76 51.02
CA ASP A 206 -3.22 61.33 52.35
C ASP A 206 -4.64 61.93 52.44
N ASP A 207 -5.52 61.26 53.20
CA ASP A 207 -6.93 61.63 53.36
C ASP A 207 -7.13 62.94 54.14
N GLU A 208 -6.16 63.35 54.96
CA GLU A 208 -6.29 64.55 55.80
C GLU A 208 -5.82 65.80 55.08
N LYS A 209 -4.73 65.70 54.30
CA LYS A 209 -4.07 66.87 53.71
C LYS A 209 -4.33 67.07 52.24
N ASN A 210 -4.53 65.98 51.49
CA ASN A 210 -4.55 66.02 50.04
C ASN A 210 -5.88 65.58 49.42
N LYS A 211 -6.84 65.11 50.20
CA LYS A 211 -8.18 64.77 49.68
C LYS A 211 -8.97 66.04 49.37
N LEU A 212 -9.43 66.14 48.12
CA LEU A 212 -10.24 67.26 47.63
C LEU A 212 -11.74 66.96 47.72
N GLY A 213 -12.13 65.70 47.58
CA GLY A 213 -13.54 65.31 47.64
C GLY A 213 -13.77 63.84 47.33
N GLN A 214 -14.98 63.35 47.59
CA GLN A 214 -15.40 61.99 47.30
C GLN A 214 -16.86 61.98 46.84
N GLY A 215 -17.15 61.23 45.79
CA GLY A 215 -18.51 61.03 45.26
C GLY A 215 -18.70 59.63 44.68
N GLY A 216 -19.84 59.40 44.00
CA GLY A 216 -20.16 58.10 43.41
C GLY A 216 -19.21 57.62 42.31
N PHE A 217 -18.34 58.49 41.82
CA PHE A 217 -17.35 58.20 40.77
C PHE A 217 -15.91 58.09 41.31
N GLY A 218 -15.70 58.19 42.63
CA GLY A 218 -14.39 57.98 43.26
C GLY A 218 -13.97 59.08 44.23
N VAL A 219 -12.70 59.00 44.67
CA VAL A 219 -12.04 59.98 45.54
C VAL A 219 -11.05 60.79 44.71
N VAL A 220 -11.04 62.09 44.91
CA VAL A 220 -10.13 63.02 44.24
C VAL A 220 -9.09 63.49 45.26
N TYR A 221 -7.81 63.35 44.91
CA TYR A 221 -6.69 63.85 45.68
C TYR A 221 -5.93 64.92 44.88
N ARG A 222 -5.43 65.94 45.56
CA ARG A 222 -4.48 66.91 45.03
C ARG A 222 -3.10 66.26 44.95
N GLY A 223 -2.45 66.37 43.80
CA GLY A 223 -1.08 65.92 43.58
C GLY A 223 -0.15 67.09 43.28
N SER A 224 1.03 67.12 43.91
CA SER A 224 2.10 68.05 43.56
C SER A 224 3.29 67.30 42.99
N PHE A 225 3.75 67.69 41.79
CA PHE A 225 4.93 67.12 41.14
C PHE A 225 6.11 68.11 41.24
N PRO A 226 7.03 67.94 42.20
CA PRO A 226 8.07 68.94 42.49
C PRO A 226 9.05 69.16 41.34
N ASN A 227 9.20 68.16 40.47
CA ASN A 227 10.15 68.21 39.35
C ASN A 227 9.60 68.94 38.11
N GLU A 228 8.27 69.14 38.01
CA GLU A 228 7.64 69.82 36.87
C GLU A 228 6.98 71.16 37.27
N ASN A 229 7.07 71.58 38.55
CA ASN A 229 6.30 72.70 39.12
C ASN A 229 4.81 72.66 38.75
N LEU A 230 4.25 71.44 38.71
CA LEU A 230 2.94 71.17 38.17
C LEU A 230 2.05 70.63 39.29
N GLU A 231 0.94 71.31 39.54
CA GLU A 231 -0.11 70.89 40.46
C GLU A 231 -1.30 70.35 39.65
N VAL A 232 -1.81 69.19 40.05
CA VAL A 232 -2.94 68.49 39.39
C VAL A 232 -3.99 68.10 40.42
#